data_AF-A0A0A6F8X0-F1
#
_entry.id   AF-A0A0A6F8X0-F1
#
_cell.length_a   1.000
_cell.length_b   1.000
_cell.length_c   1.000
_cell.angle_alpha   90.00
_cell.angle_beta   90.00
_cell.angle_gamma   90.00
#
_symmetry.space_group_name_H-M   'P 1'
#
loop_
_entity.id
_entity.type
_entity.pdbx_description
1 polymer ?
#
loop_
_entity_poly.entity_id
_entity_poly.type
_entity_poly.pdbx_seq_one_letter_code
_entity_poly.pdbx_strand_id
1 'polypeptide(L)'
;MTVIPALIARDVPAMTVCYGVDSAARRILACLYATIAMASAVALIGQASGNTTLSIAIAGVLFPMQITYKLMTIPAVGWRNPVVKSNLAIALLHTATLATI
;
A
#
# COMPACT_ATOMS: atom_id res chain seq x y z
N MET A 1 -5.91 10.99 0.38
CA MET A 1 -6.00 9.60 0.90
C MET A 1 -6.56 8.71 -0.20
N THR A 2 -5.85 7.64 -0.52
CA THR A 2 -5.90 6.79 -1.73
C THR A 2 -7.29 6.34 -2.18
N VAL A 3 -7.66 6.70 -3.41
CA VAL A 3 -8.90 6.23 -4.06
C VAL A 3 -8.74 4.80 -4.61
N ILE A 4 -7.56 4.16 -4.53
CA ILE A 4 -7.32 2.86 -5.19
C ILE A 4 -8.31 1.77 -4.76
N PRO A 5 -8.58 1.50 -3.46
CA PRO A 5 -9.58 0.51 -3.08
C PRO A 5 -10.97 0.85 -3.63
N ALA A 6 -11.35 2.13 -3.59
CA ALA A 6 -12.64 2.59 -4.11
C ALA A 6 -12.72 2.54 -5.64
N LEU A 7 -11.64 2.82 -6.36
CA LEU A 7 -11.54 2.73 -7.81
C LEU A 7 -11.61 1.27 -8.28
N ILE A 8 -10.95 0.35 -7.55
CA ILE A 8 -11.06 -1.08 -7.80
C ILE A 8 -12.49 -1.56 -7.54
N ALA A 9 -13.11 -1.14 -6.42
CA ALA A 9 -14.49 -1.50 -6.10
C ALA A 9 -15.52 -0.97 -7.12
N ARG A 10 -15.23 0.19 -7.74
CA ARG A 10 -16.05 0.80 -8.80
C ARG A 10 -15.74 0.28 -10.20
N ASP A 11 -14.78 -0.64 -10.33
CA ASP A 11 -14.32 -1.21 -11.61
C ASP A 11 -14.10 -0.15 -12.71
N VAL A 12 -13.39 0.94 -12.37
CA VAL A 12 -13.12 1.97 -13.38
C VAL A 12 -12.20 1.40 -14.48
N PRO A 13 -12.34 1.79 -15.76
CA PRO A 13 -11.60 1.17 -16.87
C PRO A 13 -10.08 1.13 -16.71
N ALA A 14 -9.50 2.15 -16.07
CA ALA A 14 -8.08 2.22 -15.76
C ALA A 14 -7.60 1.11 -14.82
N MET A 15 -8.47 0.55 -13.97
CA MET A 15 -8.10 -0.56 -13.08
C MET A 15 -7.89 -1.86 -13.83
N THR A 16 -8.63 -2.07 -14.93
CA THR A 16 -8.42 -3.25 -15.78
C THR A 16 -7.03 -3.27 -16.40
N VAL A 17 -6.52 -2.11 -16.81
CA VAL A 17 -5.16 -1.98 -17.36
C VAL A 17 -4.08 -2.25 -16.31
N CYS A 18 -4.30 -1.83 -15.07
CA CYS A 18 -3.30 -1.92 -13.99
C CYS A 18 -3.33 -3.25 -13.22
N TYR A 19 -4.53 -3.75 -12.93
CA TYR A 19 -4.79 -4.86 -12.00
C TYR A 19 -5.49 -6.05 -12.67
N GLY A 20 -5.78 -5.97 -13.98
CA GLY A 20 -6.54 -6.99 -14.70
C GLY A 20 -8.06 -6.84 -14.52
N VAL A 21 -8.82 -7.71 -15.19
CA VAL A 21 -10.28 -7.73 -15.18
C VAL A 21 -10.88 -7.86 -13.79
N ASP A 22 -12.14 -7.44 -13.62
CA ASP A 22 -12.82 -7.64 -12.35
C ASP A 22 -12.92 -9.12 -11.98
N SER A 23 -12.40 -9.44 -10.82
CA SER A 23 -12.29 -10.80 -10.31
C SER A 23 -12.31 -10.78 -8.80
N ALA A 24 -12.66 -11.92 -8.20
CA ALA A 24 -12.62 -12.10 -6.75
C ALA A 24 -11.22 -11.76 -6.19
N ALA A 25 -10.16 -12.19 -6.87
CA ALA A 25 -8.77 -11.88 -6.48
C ALA A 25 -8.50 -10.37 -6.43
N ARG A 26 -8.94 -9.62 -7.45
CA ARG A 26 -8.78 -8.16 -7.50
C ARG A 26 -9.54 -7.44 -6.39
N ARG A 27 -10.74 -7.92 -6.04
CA ARG A 27 -11.54 -7.39 -4.92
C ARG A 27 -10.93 -7.70 -3.56
N ILE A 28 -10.38 -8.90 -3.37
CA ILE A 28 -9.62 -9.25 -2.15
C ILE A 28 -8.40 -8.33 -2.01
N LEU A 29 -7.68 -8.07 -3.10
CA LEU A 29 -6.56 -7.12 -3.10
C LEU A 29 -7.02 -5.70 -2.71
N ALA A 30 -8.18 -5.26 -3.18
CA ALA A 30 -8.75 -3.97 -2.77
C ALA A 30 -9.03 -3.91 -1.26
N CYS A 31 -9.58 -4.97 -0.68
CA CYS A 31 -9.77 -5.08 0.77
C CYS A 31 -8.44 -4.99 1.52
N LEU A 32 -7.40 -5.68 1.05
CA LEU A 32 -6.06 -5.60 1.63
C LEU A 32 -5.53 -4.15 1.60
N TYR A 33 -5.65 -3.46 0.46
CA TYR A 33 -5.25 -2.05 0.35
C TYR A 33 -6.08 -1.14 1.24
N ALA A 34 -7.38 -1.38 1.40
CA ALA A 34 -8.21 -0.62 2.31
C ALA A 34 -7.75 -0.81 3.77
N THR A 35 -7.47 -2.03 4.20
CA THR A 35 -6.96 -2.33 5.54
C THR A 35 -5.63 -1.65 5.80
N ILE A 36 -4.69 -1.73 4.86
CA ILE A 36 -3.39 -1.05 4.96
C ILE A 36 -3.58 0.47 5.07
N ALA A 37 -4.48 1.04 4.26
CA ALA A 37 -4.77 2.48 4.30
C ALA A 37 -5.37 2.90 5.65
N MET A 38 -6.28 2.10 6.22
CA MET A 38 -6.84 2.34 7.55
C MET A 38 -5.77 2.28 8.64
N ALA A 39 -4.93 1.23 8.65
CA ALA A 39 -3.84 1.11 9.62
C ALA A 39 -2.84 2.27 9.51
N SER A 40 -2.51 2.69 8.28
CA SER A 40 -1.65 3.85 8.03
C SER A 40 -2.29 5.15 8.52
N ALA A 41 -3.60 5.33 8.35
CA ALA A 41 -4.33 6.48 8.87
C ALA A 41 -4.31 6.52 10.41
N VAL A 42 -4.46 5.37 11.08
CA VAL A 42 -4.34 5.29 12.55
C VAL A 42 -2.94 5.68 13.01
N ALA A 43 -1.88 5.23 12.34
CA ALA A 43 -0.52 5.63 12.65
C ALA A 43 -0.32 7.16 12.51
N LEU A 44 -0.82 7.74 11.42
CA LEU A 44 -0.73 9.19 11.17
C LEU A 44 -1.52 10.01 12.18
N ILE A 45 -2.72 9.57 12.56
CA ILE A 45 -3.52 10.22 13.61
C ILE A 45 -2.78 10.13 14.95
N GLY A 46 -2.24 8.95 15.29
CA GLY A 46 -1.43 8.77 16.50
C GLY A 46 -0.26 9.76 16.55
N GLN A 47 0.46 9.93 15.44
CA GLN A 47 1.53 10.93 15.32
C GLN A 47 1.02 12.35 15.51
N ALA A 48 -0.07 12.73 14.85
CA ALA A 48 -0.65 14.08 14.91
C ALA A 48 -1.19 14.43 16.30
N SER A 49 -1.65 13.43 17.05
CA SER A 49 -2.12 13.57 18.44
C SER A 49 -0.98 13.50 19.48
N GLY A 50 0.29 13.40 19.04
CA GLY A 50 1.46 13.32 19.92
C GLY A 50 1.74 11.93 20.50
N ASN A 51 0.94 10.92 20.16
CA ASN A 51 1.18 9.52 20.53
C ASN A 51 2.17 8.85 19.56
N THR A 52 3.41 9.32 19.62
CA THR A 52 4.51 8.86 18.75
C THR A 52 4.82 7.37 18.97
N THR A 53 4.65 6.86 20.20
CA THR A 53 4.86 5.43 20.50
C THR A 53 3.92 4.53 19.71
N LEU A 54 2.63 4.86 19.64
CA LEU A 54 1.66 4.10 18.83
C LEU A 54 2.00 4.18 17.34
N SER A 55 2.33 5.38 16.85
CA SER A 55 2.72 5.61 15.46
C SER A 55 3.92 4.74 15.06
N ILE A 56 5.00 4.76 15.85
CA ILE A 56 6.20 3.97 15.63
C ILE A 56 5.90 2.47 15.72
N ALA A 57 5.09 2.03 16.67
CA ALA A 57 4.73 0.62 16.80
C ALA A 57 3.99 0.09 15.54
N ILE A 58 3.04 0.86 15.01
CA ILE A 58 2.33 0.50 13.77
C ILE A 58 3.29 0.53 12.58
N ALA A 59 4.08 1.60 12.43
CA ALA A 59 5.02 1.76 11.32
C ALA A 59 6.09 0.66 11.31
N GLY A 60 6.61 0.30 12.49
CA GLY A 60 7.65 -0.72 12.66
C GLY A 60 7.23 -2.11 12.19
N VAL A 61 5.94 -2.43 12.18
CA VAL A 61 5.42 -3.68 11.61
C VAL A 61 4.95 -3.49 10.17
N LEU A 62 4.21 -2.42 9.91
CA LEU A 62 3.52 -2.22 8.64
C LEU A 62 4.50 -1.88 7.51
N PHE A 63 5.56 -1.13 7.78
CA PHE A 63 6.51 -0.71 6.75
C PHE A 63 7.38 -1.87 6.24
N PRO A 64 8.02 -2.71 7.07
CA PRO A 64 8.77 -3.87 6.59
C PRO A 64 7.90 -4.84 5.78
N MET A 65 6.68 -5.12 6.26
CA MET A 65 5.72 -5.95 5.52
C MET A 65 5.40 -5.32 4.16
N GLN A 66 5.13 -4.01 4.11
CA GLN A 66 4.84 -3.33 2.85
C GLN A 66 6.02 -3.29 1.88
N ILE A 67 7.24 -3.06 2.36
CA ILE A 67 8.45 -3.08 1.55
C ILE A 67 8.60 -4.47 0.91
N THR A 68 8.50 -5.52 1.72
CA THR A 68 8.64 -6.90 1.26
C THR A 68 7.61 -7.24 0.19
N TYR A 69 6.32 -7.00 0.46
CA TYR A 69 5.25 -7.26 -0.52
C TYR A 69 5.48 -6.49 -1.84
N LYS A 70 5.84 -5.20 -1.75
CA LYS A 70 6.04 -4.34 -2.93
C LYS A 70 7.22 -4.81 -3.78
N LEU A 71 8.32 -5.22 -3.16
CA LEU A 71 9.47 -5.80 -3.88
C LEU A 71 9.11 -7.14 -4.53
N MET A 72 8.32 -7.98 -3.86
CA MET A 72 7.85 -9.25 -4.44
C MET A 72 6.95 -9.06 -5.67
N THR A 73 6.39 -7.86 -5.89
CA THR A 73 5.62 -7.60 -7.13
C THR A 73 6.48 -7.55 -8.38
N ILE A 74 7.81 -7.31 -8.25
CA ILE A 74 8.74 -7.28 -9.38
C ILE A 74 8.80 -8.63 -10.11
N PRO A 75 9.17 -9.76 -9.45
CA PRO A 75 9.18 -11.06 -10.10
C PRO A 75 7.77 -11.58 -10.42
N ALA A 76 6.75 -11.20 -9.65
CA ALA A 76 5.39 -11.72 -9.82
C ALA A 76 4.64 -11.12 -11.02
N VAL A 77 4.80 -9.82 -11.28
CA VAL A 77 4.01 -9.08 -12.29
C VAL A 77 4.89 -8.50 -13.40
N GLY A 78 6.18 -8.32 -13.14
CA GLY A 78 7.13 -7.77 -14.09
C GLY A 78 7.19 -6.23 -14.11
N TRP A 79 8.36 -5.71 -14.46
CA TRP A 79 8.69 -4.27 -14.40
C TRP A 79 7.82 -3.36 -15.29
N ARG A 80 7.20 -3.91 -16.33
CA ARG A 80 6.37 -3.12 -17.27
C ARG A 80 5.05 -2.66 -16.65
N ASN A 81 4.57 -3.32 -15.59
CA ASN A 81 3.31 -2.97 -14.97
C ASN A 81 3.44 -1.64 -14.17
N PRO A 82 2.56 -0.65 -14.40
CA PRO A 82 2.62 0.64 -13.70
C PRO A 82 2.48 0.54 -12.18
N VAL A 83 1.77 -0.47 -11.68
CA VAL A 83 1.60 -0.75 -10.25
C VAL A 83 2.93 -1.12 -9.60
N VAL A 84 3.78 -1.89 -10.30
CA VAL A 84 5.11 -2.30 -9.79
C VAL A 84 6.01 -1.08 -9.61
N LYS A 85 5.96 -0.12 -10.54
CA LYS A 85 6.72 1.14 -10.44
C LYS A 85 6.27 1.97 -9.25
N SER A 86 4.95 2.14 -9.07
CA SER A 86 4.38 2.82 -7.91
C SER A 86 4.73 2.11 -6.60
N ASN A 87 4.69 0.78 -6.59
CA ASN A 87 5.10 -0.03 -5.45
C ASN A 87 6.56 0.19 -5.08
N LEU A 88 7.47 0.26 -6.06
CA LEU A 88 8.88 0.54 -5.77
C LEU A 88 9.07 1.94 -5.17
N ALA A 89 8.40 2.96 -5.71
CA ALA A 89 8.48 4.32 -5.17
C ALA A 89 8.01 4.37 -3.70
N ILE A 90 6.90 3.69 -3.38
CA ILE A 90 6.41 3.66 -1.99
C ILE A 90 7.31 2.79 -1.10
N ALA A 91 7.90 1.71 -1.62
CA ALA A 91 8.87 0.92 -0.87
C ALA A 91 10.08 1.77 -0.48
N LEU A 92 10.63 2.56 -1.43
CA LEU A 92 11.71 3.50 -1.14
C LEU A 92 11.31 4.55 -0.10
N LEU A 93 10.10 5.10 -0.20
CA LEU A 93 9.59 6.04 0.80
C LEU A 93 9.54 5.40 2.19
N HIS A 94 9.00 4.19 2.31
CA HIS A 94 8.88 3.49 3.60
C HIS A 94 10.25 3.11 4.17
N THR A 95 11.19 2.70 3.32
CA THR A 95 12.58 2.45 3.74
C THR A 95 13.24 3.72 4.26
N ALA A 96 13.08 4.85 3.56
CA ALA A 96 13.62 6.12 4.00
C ALA A 96 12.99 6.57 5.33
N THR A 97 11.67 6.41 5.49
CA THR A 97 11.00 6.73 6.76
C THR A 97 11.50 5.85 7.90
N LEU A 98 11.63 4.53 7.69
CA LEU A 98 12.20 3.61 8.69
C LEU A 98 13.61 3.99 9.12
N ALA A 99 14.43 4.52 8.22
CA ALA A 99 15.78 4.95 8.53
C ALA A 99 15.83 6.22 9.40
N THR A 100 14.71 6.93 9.57
CA THR A 100 14.63 8.23 10.26
C THR A 100 13.84 8.22 11.57
N ILE A 101 13.16 7.10 11.87
CA ILE A 101 12.41 6.89 13.12
C ILE A 101 13.20 6.00 14.08
#